data_AF-A0A2N9EEW2-F1
#
_entry.id   AF-A0A2N9EEW2-F1
#
_cell.length_a   1.000
_cell.length_b   1.000
_cell.length_c   1.000
_cell.angle_alpha   90.00
_cell.angle_beta   90.00
_cell.angle_gamma   90.00
#
_symmetry.space_group_name_H-M   'P 1'
#
loop_
_entity.id
_entity.type
_entity.pdbx_description
1 polymer ?
#
loop_
_entity_poly.entity_id
_entity_poly.type
_entity_poly.pdbx_seq_one_letter_code
_entity_poly.pdbx_strand_id
1 'polypeptide(L)'
;MFHTLWVLHGRVASFLVYDIPRLYDIHVELAVEISELERQRDDLEAELKKVNISLAAVHARLHNAREERDQFEEANNQIVGHLKTKEDELSKSIASCKAEADVLTTWTNFLEDTWVLQCSYVEIKEKQVNDELERHEDYFVNMAIRLLSNYKRELGPSISCIRKFVENLKNLSEGSEKAATLDNEDSTVLNPRKNLEEEYLDYEAKIITTFSVVDNMKEQFYSQQWKISRKDDSKVKELFDDIEKFRAEFEAIERPDLEMETPTPKVETQSSENPQKTPSPPPIPDSETPKSQIDEQLKSPAIKAEQVLDTEAELAKLESEFGKVDRDYSTEEVGDWEFDELERELRAGDSATSK
;
A
#
# COMPACT_ATOMS: atom_id res chain seq x y z
N MET A 1 46.54 151.97 -39.18
CA MET A 1 47.05 150.95 -40.13
C MET A 1 48.31 150.23 -39.63
N PHE A 2 49.47 150.88 -39.43
CA PHE A 2 50.69 150.14 -39.04
C PHE A 2 50.59 149.35 -37.72
N HIS A 3 50.08 149.95 -36.64
CA HIS A 3 49.99 149.27 -35.33
C HIS A 3 49.07 148.03 -35.36
N THR A 4 47.92 148.12 -36.04
CA THR A 4 47.02 146.98 -36.27
C THR A 4 47.67 145.87 -37.10
N LEU A 5 48.54 146.21 -38.06
CA LEU A 5 49.25 145.22 -38.86
C LEU A 5 50.33 144.50 -38.03
N TRP A 6 51.06 145.23 -37.17
CA TRP A 6 52.07 144.64 -36.27
C TRP A 6 51.44 143.71 -35.21
N VAL A 7 50.33 144.12 -34.61
CA VAL A 7 49.57 143.26 -33.66
C VAL A 7 49.02 142.01 -34.36
N LEU A 8 48.53 142.12 -35.60
CA LEU A 8 48.11 140.96 -36.39
C LEU A 8 49.29 140.04 -36.69
N HIS A 9 50.43 140.58 -37.13
CA HIS A 9 51.62 139.80 -37.48
C HIS A 9 52.25 139.12 -36.26
N GLY A 10 52.22 139.75 -35.09
CA GLY A 10 52.66 139.17 -33.81
C GLY A 10 51.73 138.08 -33.30
N ARG A 11 50.40 138.22 -33.48
CA ARG A 11 49.43 137.16 -33.16
C ARG A 11 49.56 135.96 -34.11
N VAL A 12 49.74 136.20 -35.40
CA VAL A 12 50.03 135.14 -36.39
C VAL A 12 51.35 134.44 -36.05
N ALA A 13 52.40 135.18 -35.67
CA ALA A 13 53.66 134.57 -35.22
C ALA A 13 53.48 133.73 -33.93
N SER A 14 52.74 134.22 -32.93
CA SER A 14 52.43 133.45 -31.71
C SER A 14 51.69 132.15 -32.01
N PHE A 15 50.68 132.22 -32.89
CA PHE A 15 49.89 131.05 -33.30
C PHE A 15 50.74 130.02 -34.04
N LEU A 16 51.58 130.46 -34.99
CA LEU A 16 52.48 129.60 -35.76
C LEU A 16 53.60 128.97 -34.91
N VAL A 17 54.11 129.68 -33.89
CA VAL A 17 55.30 129.27 -33.11
C VAL A 17 54.93 128.49 -31.83
N TYR A 18 53.81 128.79 -31.18
CA TYR A 18 53.44 128.17 -29.90
C TYR A 18 52.13 127.38 -29.94
N ASP A 19 51.07 127.93 -30.55
CA ASP A 19 49.76 127.25 -30.53
C ASP A 19 49.72 126.03 -31.46
N ILE A 20 50.32 126.09 -32.66
CA ILE A 20 50.36 124.94 -33.59
C ILE A 20 51.15 123.75 -33.00
N PRO A 21 52.40 123.90 -32.48
CA PRO A 21 53.10 122.79 -31.86
C PRO A 21 52.35 122.21 -30.66
N ARG A 22 51.70 123.06 -29.85
CA ARG A 22 50.90 122.62 -28.70
C ARG A 22 49.63 121.86 -29.09
N LEU A 23 48.94 122.30 -30.16
CA LEU A 23 47.79 121.59 -30.71
C LEU A 23 48.20 120.24 -31.32
N TYR A 24 49.39 120.15 -31.92
CA TYR A 24 49.97 118.90 -32.40
C TYR A 24 50.31 117.95 -31.24
N ASP A 25 50.93 118.46 -30.17
CA ASP A 25 51.29 117.68 -28.97
C ASP A 25 50.04 117.07 -28.30
N ILE A 26 48.99 117.88 -28.10
CA ILE A 26 47.68 117.42 -27.58
C ILE A 26 47.03 116.39 -28.52
N HIS A 27 47.15 116.55 -29.84
CA HIS A 27 46.65 115.56 -30.80
C HIS A 27 47.43 114.24 -30.73
N VAL A 28 48.74 114.27 -30.44
CA VAL A 28 49.54 113.06 -30.24
C VAL A 28 49.17 112.38 -28.92
N GLU A 29 49.00 113.13 -27.83
CA GLU A 29 48.55 112.62 -26.53
C GLU A 29 47.17 111.95 -26.63
N LEU A 30 46.19 112.61 -27.24
CA LEU A 30 44.86 112.06 -27.49
C LEU A 30 44.89 110.83 -28.41
N ALA A 31 45.79 110.78 -29.40
CA ALA A 31 45.93 109.59 -30.25
C ALA A 31 46.46 108.37 -29.47
N VAL A 32 47.34 108.59 -28.48
CA VAL A 32 47.82 107.54 -27.57
C VAL A 32 46.69 107.11 -26.62
N GLU A 33 45.94 108.05 -26.03
CA GLU A 33 44.80 107.74 -25.16
C GLU A 33 43.72 106.93 -25.89
N ILE A 34 43.34 107.34 -27.12
CA ILE A 34 42.41 106.58 -27.96
C ILE A 34 42.94 105.17 -28.23
N SER A 35 44.22 105.03 -28.60
CA SER A 35 44.82 103.72 -28.89
C SER A 35 44.78 102.77 -27.68
N GLU A 36 45.01 103.28 -26.47
CA GLU A 36 44.94 102.50 -25.24
C GLU A 36 43.48 102.18 -24.84
N LEU A 37 42.52 103.08 -25.07
CA LEU A 37 41.10 102.82 -24.85
C LEU A 37 40.55 101.77 -25.84
N GLU A 38 40.98 101.78 -27.10
CA GLU A 38 40.64 100.73 -28.07
C GLU A 38 41.24 99.37 -27.65
N ARG A 39 42.48 99.36 -27.16
CA ARG A 39 43.12 98.15 -26.62
C ARG A 39 42.35 97.59 -25.40
N GLN A 40 41.91 98.45 -24.48
CA GLN A 40 41.10 98.05 -23.32
C GLN A 40 39.70 97.55 -23.70
N ARG A 41 39.08 98.13 -24.72
CA ARG A 41 37.83 97.61 -25.31
C ARG A 41 38.02 96.18 -25.82
N ASP A 42 39.09 95.93 -26.56
CA ASP A 42 39.34 94.63 -27.19
C ASP A 42 39.70 93.55 -26.16
N ASP A 43 40.47 93.89 -25.12
CA ASP A 43 40.71 93.03 -23.95
C ASP A 43 39.40 92.65 -23.24
N LEU A 44 38.50 93.62 -23.01
CA LEU A 44 37.21 93.38 -22.38
C LEU A 44 36.27 92.54 -23.25
N GLU A 45 36.29 92.72 -24.58
CA GLU A 45 35.51 91.89 -25.50
C GLU A 45 36.04 90.44 -25.54
N ALA A 46 37.35 90.25 -25.41
CA ALA A 46 37.97 88.92 -25.33
C ALA A 46 37.58 88.17 -24.04
N GLU A 47 37.64 88.83 -22.88
CA GLU A 47 37.17 88.22 -21.62
C GLU A 47 35.64 88.00 -21.62
N LEU A 48 34.85 88.90 -22.22
CA LEU A 48 33.40 88.70 -22.39
C LEU A 48 33.10 87.44 -23.23
N LYS A 49 33.80 87.24 -24.36
CA LYS A 49 33.67 86.03 -25.19
C LYS A 49 34.04 84.77 -24.41
N LYS A 50 35.14 84.80 -23.66
CA LYS A 50 35.63 83.70 -22.81
C LYS A 50 34.65 83.35 -21.69
N VAL A 51 34.06 84.34 -21.02
CA VAL A 51 33.00 84.15 -20.02
C VAL A 51 31.75 83.55 -20.67
N ASN A 52 31.33 84.05 -21.84
CA ASN A 52 30.15 83.55 -22.54
C ASN A 52 30.31 82.08 -23.00
N ILE A 53 31.48 81.71 -23.53
CA ILE A 53 31.82 80.32 -23.87
C ILE A 53 31.79 79.43 -22.62
N SER A 54 32.36 79.92 -21.51
CA SER A 54 32.38 79.19 -20.23
C SER A 54 30.98 79.00 -19.66
N LEU A 55 30.12 80.02 -19.73
CA LEU A 55 28.72 79.99 -19.28
C LEU A 55 27.88 79.03 -20.14
N ALA A 56 28.05 79.03 -21.46
CA ALA A 56 27.42 78.06 -22.35
C ALA A 56 27.84 76.61 -22.02
N ALA A 57 29.14 76.37 -21.75
CA ALA A 57 29.64 75.06 -21.34
C ALA A 57 29.11 74.61 -19.97
N VAL A 58 28.93 75.53 -19.02
CA VAL A 58 28.32 75.25 -17.71
C VAL A 58 26.82 74.97 -17.85
N HIS A 59 26.09 75.72 -18.68
CA HIS A 59 24.68 75.44 -18.97
C HIS A 59 24.48 74.06 -19.61
N ALA A 60 25.34 73.65 -20.55
CA ALA A 60 25.31 72.31 -21.13
C ALA A 60 25.51 71.22 -20.06
N ARG A 61 26.55 71.34 -19.22
CA ARG A 61 26.79 70.39 -18.11
C ARG A 61 25.62 70.33 -17.11
N LEU A 62 25.02 71.47 -16.80
CA LEU A 62 23.85 71.55 -15.91
C LEU A 62 22.61 70.88 -16.53
N HIS A 63 22.45 70.95 -17.85
CA HIS A 63 21.37 70.24 -18.56
C HIS A 63 21.60 68.72 -18.51
N ASN A 64 22.80 68.25 -18.87
CA ASN A 64 23.15 66.83 -18.81
C ASN A 64 22.97 66.27 -17.38
N ALA A 65 23.52 66.94 -16.37
CA ALA A 65 23.43 66.48 -14.98
C ALA A 65 21.99 66.49 -14.40
N ARG A 66 21.06 67.28 -14.99
CA ARG A 66 19.63 67.14 -14.71
C ARG A 66 19.07 65.90 -15.38
N GLU A 67 19.37 65.67 -16.66
CA GLU A 67 18.84 64.55 -17.42
C GLU A 67 19.35 63.20 -16.87
N GLU A 68 20.64 63.08 -16.56
CA GLU A 68 21.25 61.91 -15.89
C GLU A 68 20.56 61.60 -14.55
N ARG A 69 20.26 62.63 -13.75
CA ARG A 69 19.50 62.49 -12.49
C ARG A 69 18.08 62.01 -12.74
N ASP A 70 17.39 62.59 -13.72
CA ASP A 70 15.98 62.29 -13.99
C ASP A 70 15.84 60.85 -14.56
N GLN A 71 16.81 60.40 -15.36
CA GLN A 71 16.95 59.00 -15.80
C GLN A 71 17.25 58.06 -14.62
N PHE A 72 18.13 58.45 -13.69
CA PHE A 72 18.45 57.64 -12.50
C PHE A 72 17.24 57.51 -11.55
N GLU A 73 16.47 58.59 -11.36
CA GLU A 73 15.24 58.56 -10.54
C GLU A 73 14.20 57.60 -11.13
N GLU A 74 14.00 57.64 -12.45
CA GLU A 74 13.12 56.70 -13.16
C GLU A 74 13.61 55.24 -13.07
N ALA A 75 14.89 54.98 -13.34
CA ALA A 75 15.48 53.63 -13.22
C ALA A 75 15.37 53.08 -11.78
N ASN A 76 15.60 53.92 -10.77
CA ASN A 76 15.42 53.55 -9.36
C ASN A 76 13.94 53.24 -9.03
N ASN A 77 12.99 54.02 -9.56
CA ASN A 77 11.56 53.74 -9.40
C ASN A 77 11.16 52.39 -10.03
N GLN A 78 11.71 52.06 -11.20
CA GLN A 78 11.49 50.78 -11.87
C GLN A 78 12.05 49.60 -11.08
N ILE A 79 13.28 49.72 -10.54
CA ILE A 79 13.89 48.71 -9.67
C ILE A 79 13.04 48.47 -8.41
N VAL A 80 12.62 49.54 -7.72
CA VAL A 80 11.75 49.45 -6.53
C VAL A 80 10.40 48.81 -6.88
N GLY A 81 9.83 49.13 -8.04
CA GLY A 81 8.62 48.49 -8.56
C GLY A 81 8.78 46.98 -8.77
N HIS A 82 9.86 46.56 -9.43
CA HIS A 82 10.12 45.14 -9.68
C HIS A 82 10.38 44.36 -8.38
N LEU A 83 11.23 44.89 -7.49
CA LEU A 83 11.51 44.28 -6.19
C LEU A 83 10.24 44.09 -5.36
N LYS A 84 9.34 45.06 -5.37
CA LYS A 84 8.06 44.95 -4.68
C LYS A 84 7.17 43.85 -5.28
N THR A 85 7.06 43.78 -6.61
CA THR A 85 6.29 42.71 -7.27
C THR A 85 6.84 41.33 -6.89
N LYS A 86 8.17 41.17 -6.82
CA LYS A 86 8.82 39.93 -6.38
C LYS A 86 8.60 39.64 -4.89
N GLU A 87 8.57 40.65 -4.03
CA GLU A 87 8.20 40.52 -2.60
C GLU A 87 6.75 40.06 -2.41
N ASP A 88 5.81 40.64 -3.18
CA ASP A 88 4.39 40.24 -3.19
C ASP A 88 4.20 38.81 -3.75
N GLU A 89 4.92 38.43 -4.82
CA GLU A 89 4.93 37.07 -5.39
C GLU A 89 5.47 36.02 -4.40
N LEU A 90 6.63 36.29 -3.78
CA LEU A 90 7.23 35.40 -2.77
C LEU A 90 6.34 35.28 -1.53
N SER A 91 5.75 36.38 -1.07
CA SER A 91 4.81 36.37 0.07
C SER A 91 3.59 35.49 -0.20
N LYS A 92 3.06 35.52 -1.44
CA LYS A 92 1.97 34.64 -1.88
C LYS A 92 2.41 33.18 -1.96
N SER A 93 3.61 32.89 -2.48
CA SER A 93 4.17 31.53 -2.54
C SER A 93 4.34 30.93 -1.13
N ILE A 94 4.91 31.69 -0.19
CA ILE A 94 5.08 31.30 1.22
C ILE A 94 3.71 31.04 1.90
N ALA A 95 2.67 31.79 1.53
CA ALA A 95 1.32 31.55 2.05
C ALA A 95 0.70 30.25 1.50
N SER A 96 0.91 29.93 0.21
CA SER A 96 0.47 28.67 -0.40
C SER A 96 1.14 27.46 0.26
N CYS A 97 2.47 27.47 0.34
CA CYS A 97 3.28 26.40 0.93
C CYS A 97 2.89 26.11 2.40
N LYS A 98 2.47 27.12 3.17
CA LYS A 98 1.94 26.93 4.53
C LYS A 98 0.58 26.22 4.54
N ALA A 99 -0.35 26.64 3.68
CA ALA A 99 -1.65 25.97 3.56
C ALA A 99 -1.50 24.51 3.07
N GLU A 100 -0.55 24.26 2.18
CA GLU A 100 -0.18 22.90 1.73
C GLU A 100 0.39 22.06 2.89
N ALA A 101 1.25 22.64 3.75
CA ALA A 101 1.77 21.98 4.94
C ALA A 101 0.68 21.67 5.99
N ASP A 102 -0.30 22.55 6.18
CA ASP A 102 -1.46 22.31 7.05
C ASP A 102 -2.33 21.13 6.52
N VAL A 103 -2.49 21.04 5.20
CA VAL A 103 -3.16 19.91 4.53
C VAL A 103 -2.37 18.60 4.69
N LEU A 104 -1.06 18.61 4.49
CA LEU A 104 -0.20 17.43 4.70
C LEU A 104 -0.20 16.97 6.16
N THR A 105 -0.23 17.91 7.12
CA THR A 105 -0.38 17.60 8.56
C THR A 105 -1.72 16.93 8.82
N THR A 106 -2.80 17.42 8.21
CA THR A 106 -4.14 16.83 8.34
C THR A 106 -4.21 15.41 7.77
N TRP A 107 -3.60 15.15 6.61
CA TRP A 107 -3.48 13.81 6.04
C TRP A 107 -2.62 12.87 6.89
N THR A 108 -1.53 13.37 7.46
CA THR A 108 -0.64 12.58 8.34
C THR A 108 -1.41 12.07 9.57
N ASN A 109 -2.13 12.97 10.26
CA ASN A 109 -2.96 12.61 11.41
C ASN A 109 -4.07 11.60 11.02
N PHE A 110 -4.75 11.82 9.89
CA PHE A 110 -5.78 10.91 9.40
C PHE A 110 -5.25 9.49 9.12
N LEU A 111 -4.05 9.37 8.55
CA LEU A 111 -3.41 8.07 8.29
C LEU A 111 -2.96 7.39 9.58
N GLU A 112 -2.46 8.15 10.56
CA GLU A 112 -2.08 7.62 11.88
C GLU A 112 -3.30 7.12 12.68
N ASP A 113 -4.37 7.93 12.75
CA ASP A 113 -5.66 7.54 13.35
C ASP A 113 -6.26 6.30 12.67
N THR A 114 -6.23 6.25 11.33
CA THR A 114 -6.73 5.11 10.54
C THR A 114 -5.92 3.85 10.78
N TRP A 115 -4.60 3.96 10.89
CA TRP A 115 -3.71 2.83 11.20
C TRP A 115 -3.96 2.28 12.61
N VAL A 116 -4.08 3.16 13.62
CA VAL A 116 -4.42 2.77 15.00
C VAL A 116 -5.79 2.07 15.05
N LEU A 117 -6.79 2.61 14.35
CA LEU A 117 -8.11 1.99 14.22
C LEU A 117 -8.03 0.60 13.56
N GLN A 118 -7.29 0.46 12.47
CA GLN A 118 -7.14 -0.83 11.78
C GLN A 118 -6.43 -1.87 12.65
N CYS A 119 -5.35 -1.50 13.34
CA CYS A 119 -4.63 -2.39 14.25
C CYS A 119 -5.54 -2.87 15.41
N SER A 120 -6.26 -1.95 16.06
CA SER A 120 -7.19 -2.30 17.14
C SER A 120 -8.36 -3.17 16.68
N TYR A 121 -8.87 -2.96 15.46
CA TYR A 121 -9.90 -3.83 14.89
C TYR A 121 -9.38 -5.25 14.66
N VAL A 122 -8.16 -5.40 14.15
CA VAL A 122 -7.51 -6.71 13.96
C VAL A 122 -7.28 -7.40 15.30
N GLU A 123 -6.74 -6.71 16.31
CA GLU A 123 -6.54 -7.27 17.67
C GLU A 123 -7.86 -7.74 18.30
N ILE A 124 -8.92 -6.93 18.21
CA ILE A 124 -10.26 -7.28 18.69
C ILE A 124 -10.81 -8.50 17.94
N LYS A 125 -10.56 -8.62 16.63
CA LYS A 125 -11.04 -9.73 15.80
C LYS A 125 -10.26 -11.02 16.04
N GLU A 126 -8.93 -10.97 16.13
CA GLU A 126 -8.09 -12.10 16.50
C GLU A 126 -8.50 -12.64 17.87
N LYS A 127 -8.68 -11.75 18.86
CA LYS A 127 -9.19 -12.13 20.17
C LYS A 127 -10.59 -12.73 20.10
N GLN A 128 -11.53 -12.14 19.36
CA GLN A 128 -12.88 -12.69 19.19
C GLN A 128 -12.85 -14.12 18.61
N VAL A 129 -11.97 -14.38 17.65
CA VAL A 129 -11.80 -15.71 17.04
C VAL A 129 -11.15 -16.69 18.02
N ASN A 130 -10.14 -16.27 18.78
CA ASN A 130 -9.51 -17.11 19.80
C ASN A 130 -10.49 -17.48 20.94
N ASP A 131 -11.21 -16.49 21.48
CA ASP A 131 -12.19 -16.67 22.56
C ASP A 131 -13.34 -17.62 22.15
N GLU A 132 -13.71 -17.67 20.86
CA GLU A 132 -14.72 -18.62 20.34
C GLU A 132 -14.12 -19.99 19.97
N LEU A 133 -12.87 -20.03 19.51
CA LEU A 133 -12.14 -21.29 19.28
C LEU A 133 -11.95 -22.07 20.59
N GLU A 134 -11.61 -21.39 21.69
CA GLU A 134 -11.51 -21.97 23.03
C GLU A 134 -12.86 -22.57 23.48
N ARG A 135 -13.98 -21.87 23.28
CA ARG A 135 -15.34 -22.37 23.59
C ARG A 135 -15.74 -23.59 22.77
N HIS A 136 -15.48 -23.57 21.46
CA HIS A 136 -15.77 -24.72 20.60
C HIS A 136 -14.94 -25.93 20.99
N GLU A 137 -13.69 -25.72 21.37
CA GLU A 137 -12.77 -26.75 21.81
C GLU A 137 -13.17 -27.37 23.16
N ASP A 138 -13.51 -26.55 24.16
CA ASP A 138 -14.15 -26.97 25.43
C ASP A 138 -15.38 -27.85 25.17
N TYR A 139 -16.21 -27.48 24.19
CA TYR A 139 -17.39 -28.25 23.79
C TYR A 139 -17.02 -29.60 23.14
N PHE A 140 -16.01 -29.65 22.27
CA PHE A 140 -15.53 -30.90 21.67
C PHE A 140 -14.93 -31.86 22.72
N VAL A 141 -14.11 -31.35 23.65
CA VAL A 141 -13.56 -32.14 24.76
C VAL A 141 -14.68 -32.69 25.64
N ASN A 142 -15.66 -31.86 26.01
CA ASN A 142 -16.84 -32.32 26.77
C ASN A 142 -17.70 -33.35 26.01
N MET A 143 -17.83 -33.23 24.69
CA MET A 143 -18.52 -34.22 23.87
C MET A 143 -17.78 -35.56 23.83
N ALA A 144 -16.46 -35.53 23.63
CA ALA A 144 -15.63 -36.73 23.64
C ALA A 144 -15.69 -37.45 25.00
N ILE A 145 -15.56 -36.71 26.11
CA ILE A 145 -15.71 -37.26 27.47
C ILE A 145 -17.07 -37.96 27.63
N ARG A 146 -18.17 -37.37 27.14
CA ARG A 146 -19.52 -37.98 27.22
C ARG A 146 -19.63 -39.26 26.38
N LEU A 147 -19.13 -39.24 25.14
CA LEU A 147 -19.16 -40.40 24.24
C LEU A 147 -18.32 -41.56 24.81
N LEU A 148 -17.06 -41.32 25.16
CA LEU A 148 -16.17 -42.32 25.74
C LEU A 148 -16.71 -42.85 27.08
N SER A 149 -17.32 -42.01 27.92
CA SER A 149 -17.97 -42.45 29.16
C SER A 149 -19.19 -43.36 28.90
N ASN A 150 -19.96 -43.11 27.84
CA ASN A 150 -21.07 -43.98 27.44
C ASN A 150 -20.55 -45.32 26.91
N TYR A 151 -19.53 -45.32 26.02
CA TYR A 151 -18.91 -46.55 25.52
C TYR A 151 -18.28 -47.38 26.64
N LYS A 152 -17.53 -46.77 27.57
CA LYS A 152 -17.00 -47.42 28.78
C LYS A 152 -18.10 -48.11 29.61
N ARG A 153 -19.28 -47.49 29.70
CA ARG A 153 -20.44 -48.04 30.43
C ARG A 153 -21.12 -49.20 29.69
N GLU A 154 -21.15 -49.19 28.37
CA GLU A 154 -21.84 -50.22 27.56
C GLU A 154 -20.96 -51.43 27.24
N LEU A 155 -19.65 -51.24 27.05
CA LEU A 155 -18.70 -52.32 26.74
C LEU A 155 -18.68 -53.42 27.81
N GLY A 156 -18.61 -53.06 29.10
CA GLY A 156 -18.60 -54.05 30.20
C GLY A 156 -19.79 -55.02 30.18
N PRO A 157 -21.05 -54.53 30.13
CA PRO A 157 -22.23 -55.36 29.90
C PRO A 157 -22.16 -56.18 28.60
N SER A 158 -21.80 -55.59 27.46
CA SER A 158 -21.74 -56.30 26.17
C SER A 158 -20.71 -57.43 26.16
N ILE A 159 -19.52 -57.21 26.72
CA ILE A 159 -18.47 -58.24 26.87
C ILE A 159 -18.93 -59.35 27.85
N SER A 160 -19.70 -59.00 28.88
CA SER A 160 -20.34 -59.96 29.80
C SER A 160 -21.45 -60.78 29.12
N CYS A 161 -22.17 -60.22 28.13
CA CYS A 161 -23.09 -60.98 27.28
C CYS A 161 -22.33 -61.94 26.36
N ILE A 162 -21.32 -61.45 25.62
CA ILE A 162 -20.43 -62.28 24.78
C ILE A 162 -19.89 -63.49 25.54
N ARG A 163 -19.36 -63.29 26.76
CA ARG A 163 -18.84 -64.37 27.60
C ARG A 163 -19.89 -65.45 27.91
N LYS A 164 -21.15 -65.06 28.15
CA LYS A 164 -22.26 -66.00 28.38
C LYS A 164 -22.70 -66.70 27.09
N PHE A 165 -22.70 -66.01 25.94
CA PHE A 165 -22.99 -66.65 24.66
C PHE A 165 -21.95 -67.71 24.31
N VAL A 166 -20.67 -67.42 24.49
CA VAL A 166 -19.55 -68.37 24.33
C VAL A 166 -19.73 -69.59 25.25
N GLU A 167 -20.03 -69.37 26.53
CA GLU A 167 -20.27 -70.44 27.51
C GLU A 167 -21.50 -71.28 27.15
N ASN A 168 -22.61 -70.67 26.74
CA ASN A 168 -23.82 -71.36 26.30
C ASN A 168 -23.60 -72.19 25.01
N LEU A 169 -22.87 -71.65 24.04
CA LEU A 169 -22.54 -72.34 22.79
C LEU A 169 -21.65 -73.57 23.04
N LYS A 170 -20.64 -73.46 23.92
CA LYS A 170 -19.81 -74.61 24.33
C LYS A 170 -20.61 -75.69 25.07
N ASN A 171 -21.52 -75.29 25.96
CA ASN A 171 -22.45 -76.22 26.62
C ASN A 171 -23.38 -76.93 25.62
N LEU A 172 -23.80 -76.25 24.55
CA LEU A 172 -24.62 -76.85 23.48
C LEU A 172 -23.84 -77.87 22.64
N SER A 173 -22.58 -77.58 22.29
CA SER A 173 -21.74 -78.56 21.56
C SER A 173 -21.45 -79.81 22.41
N GLU A 174 -21.02 -79.65 23.68
CA GLU A 174 -20.71 -80.78 24.57
C GLU A 174 -21.95 -81.58 25.02
N GLY A 175 -23.13 -80.94 25.02
CA GLY A 175 -24.41 -81.58 25.26
C GLY A 175 -24.90 -82.40 24.06
N SER A 176 -24.70 -81.90 22.84
CA SER A 176 -25.10 -82.56 21.60
C SER A 176 -24.41 -83.91 21.39
N GLU A 177 -23.09 -84.00 21.62
CA GLU A 177 -22.32 -85.24 21.46
C GLU A 177 -22.84 -86.41 22.32
N LYS A 178 -23.50 -86.14 23.44
CA LYS A 178 -24.02 -87.15 24.37
C LYS A 178 -25.48 -87.54 24.09
N ALA A 179 -26.15 -86.87 23.16
CA ALA A 179 -27.58 -87.05 22.87
C ALA A 179 -27.87 -87.86 21.59
N ALA A 180 -26.85 -88.28 20.84
CA ALA A 180 -26.97 -88.96 19.54
C ALA A 180 -27.47 -90.43 19.60
N THR A 181 -28.51 -90.73 20.41
CA THR A 181 -29.14 -92.06 20.47
C THR A 181 -30.66 -92.04 20.76
N LEU A 182 -31.44 -91.20 20.07
CA LEU A 182 -32.75 -91.59 19.52
C LEU A 182 -33.28 -90.55 18.53
N ASP A 183 -33.98 -90.99 17.48
CA ASP A 183 -34.79 -90.11 16.63
C ASP A 183 -36.03 -89.61 17.38
N ASN A 184 -36.48 -88.39 17.04
CA ASN A 184 -37.91 -88.13 16.87
C ASN A 184 -38.17 -86.97 15.88
N GLU A 185 -39.40 -86.89 15.37
CA GLU A 185 -39.83 -86.00 14.28
C GLU A 185 -40.14 -84.54 14.72
N ASP A 186 -40.63 -83.72 13.78
CA ASP A 186 -41.15 -82.35 13.93
C ASP A 186 -40.15 -81.23 14.32
N SER A 187 -39.09 -81.08 13.53
CA SER A 187 -38.18 -79.93 13.57
C SER A 187 -38.77 -78.63 13.00
N THR A 188 -39.86 -78.12 13.59
CA THR A 188 -40.29 -76.70 13.45
C THR A 188 -39.96 -75.88 14.72
N VAL A 189 -39.19 -76.46 15.63
CA VAL A 189 -38.55 -75.74 16.74
C VAL A 189 -37.39 -74.93 16.19
N LEU A 190 -37.39 -73.61 16.43
CA LEU A 190 -36.26 -72.73 16.11
C LEU A 190 -35.00 -73.28 16.78
N ASN A 191 -33.99 -73.67 16.00
CA ASN A 191 -32.78 -74.31 16.52
C ASN A 191 -32.07 -73.34 17.50
N PRO A 192 -32.04 -73.62 18.81
CA PRO A 192 -31.67 -72.61 19.82
C PRO A 192 -30.22 -72.17 19.70
N ARG A 193 -29.34 -73.01 19.12
CA ARG A 193 -27.97 -72.62 18.75
C ARG A 193 -27.96 -71.44 17.78
N LYS A 194 -28.79 -71.48 16.74
CA LYS A 194 -28.79 -70.46 15.68
C LYS A 194 -29.09 -69.05 16.23
N ASN A 195 -30.09 -68.94 17.12
CA ASN A 195 -30.44 -67.66 17.73
C ASN A 195 -29.30 -67.12 18.61
N LEU A 196 -28.56 -67.99 19.31
CA LEU A 196 -27.40 -67.61 20.12
C LEU A 196 -26.19 -67.19 19.28
N GLU A 197 -25.99 -67.80 18.10
CA GLU A 197 -24.98 -67.36 17.13
C GLU A 197 -25.34 -66.01 16.49
N GLU A 198 -26.63 -65.78 16.19
CA GLU A 198 -27.13 -64.50 15.66
C GLU A 198 -27.03 -63.36 16.71
N GLU A 199 -27.41 -63.60 17.97
CA GLU A 199 -27.21 -62.64 19.06
C GLU A 199 -25.71 -62.40 19.36
N TYR A 200 -24.86 -63.44 19.33
CA TYR A 200 -23.41 -63.28 19.48
C TYR A 200 -22.84 -62.31 18.42
N LEU A 201 -23.23 -62.47 17.16
CA LEU A 201 -22.73 -61.65 16.05
C LEU A 201 -23.18 -60.19 16.13
N ASP A 202 -24.40 -59.88 16.61
CA ASP A 202 -24.83 -58.50 16.84
C ASP A 202 -23.99 -57.81 17.93
N TYR A 203 -23.76 -58.51 19.06
CA TYR A 203 -22.90 -57.98 20.13
C TYR A 203 -21.43 -57.85 19.69
N GLU A 204 -20.90 -58.80 18.92
CA GLU A 204 -19.55 -58.74 18.36
C GLU A 204 -19.40 -57.54 17.41
N ALA A 205 -20.31 -57.40 16.44
CA ALA A 205 -20.32 -56.27 15.51
C ALA A 205 -20.46 -54.92 16.24
N LYS A 206 -21.31 -54.83 17.27
CA LYS A 206 -21.44 -53.61 18.10
C LYS A 206 -20.14 -53.29 18.84
N ILE A 207 -19.46 -54.28 19.42
CA ILE A 207 -18.18 -54.10 20.15
C ILE A 207 -17.08 -53.64 19.19
N ILE A 208 -16.90 -54.33 18.05
CA ILE A 208 -15.89 -53.98 17.04
C ILE A 208 -16.15 -52.57 16.47
N THR A 209 -17.40 -52.24 16.15
CA THR A 209 -17.77 -50.89 15.69
C THR A 209 -17.47 -49.83 16.75
N THR A 210 -17.75 -50.13 18.02
CA THR A 210 -17.42 -49.23 19.14
C THR A 210 -15.93 -48.97 19.25
N PHE A 211 -15.10 -50.02 19.18
CA PHE A 211 -13.65 -49.85 19.20
C PHE A 211 -13.14 -49.05 18.00
N SER A 212 -13.65 -49.31 16.79
CA SER A 212 -13.29 -48.55 15.58
C SER A 212 -13.56 -47.04 15.71
N VAL A 213 -14.72 -46.65 16.27
CA VAL A 213 -15.03 -45.24 16.57
C VAL A 213 -14.08 -44.66 17.61
N VAL A 214 -13.77 -45.41 18.67
CA VAL A 214 -12.84 -44.98 19.72
C VAL A 214 -11.42 -44.79 19.16
N ASP A 215 -10.95 -45.69 18.28
CA ASP A 215 -9.64 -45.59 17.65
C ASP A 215 -9.54 -44.39 16.70
N ASN A 216 -10.59 -44.10 15.93
CA ASN A 216 -10.63 -42.88 15.11
C ASN A 216 -10.64 -41.60 15.96
N MET A 217 -11.41 -41.57 17.06
CA MET A 217 -11.36 -40.45 18.01
C MET A 217 -9.95 -40.27 18.60
N LYS A 218 -9.30 -41.38 18.98
CA LYS A 218 -7.93 -41.42 19.53
C LYS A 218 -6.91 -40.86 18.54
N GLU A 219 -7.01 -41.21 17.26
CA GLU A 219 -6.18 -40.65 16.19
C GLU A 219 -6.34 -39.12 16.06
N GLN A 220 -7.57 -38.60 16.08
CA GLN A 220 -7.81 -37.15 16.01
C GLN A 220 -7.19 -36.41 17.20
N PHE A 221 -7.39 -36.91 18.43
CA PHE A 221 -6.85 -36.31 19.66
C PHE A 221 -5.32 -36.30 19.74
N TYR A 222 -4.64 -37.30 19.17
CA TYR A 222 -3.16 -37.38 19.16
C TYR A 222 -2.53 -36.92 17.83
N SER A 223 -3.32 -36.33 16.94
CA SER A 223 -2.82 -35.75 15.69
C SER A 223 -1.86 -34.57 15.95
N GLN A 224 -0.94 -34.30 15.00
CA GLN A 224 0.03 -33.20 15.09
C GLN A 224 -0.64 -31.82 15.28
N GLN A 225 -1.91 -31.70 14.95
CA GLN A 225 -2.71 -30.48 14.96
C GLN A 225 -3.22 -30.13 16.37
N TRP A 226 -3.24 -31.08 17.31
CA TRP A 226 -3.70 -30.89 18.70
C TRP A 226 -2.55 -30.66 19.72
N LYS A 227 -1.43 -30.09 19.28
CA LYS A 227 -0.22 -29.94 20.11
C LYS A 227 -0.31 -28.94 21.29
N ILE A 228 -1.48 -28.41 21.59
CA ILE A 228 -1.76 -27.58 22.76
C ILE A 228 -2.18 -28.52 23.89
N SER A 229 -1.26 -28.86 24.79
CA SER A 229 -1.58 -29.70 25.95
C SER A 229 -2.50 -28.94 26.91
N ARG A 230 -3.63 -29.55 27.26
CA ARG A 230 -4.74 -28.91 27.97
C ARG A 230 -5.15 -29.68 29.21
N LYS A 231 -5.92 -28.97 30.04
CA LYS A 231 -6.14 -29.29 31.45
C LYS A 231 -6.91 -30.60 31.68
N ASP A 232 -7.80 -30.94 30.75
CA ASP A 232 -8.65 -32.14 30.80
C ASP A 232 -8.15 -33.32 29.92
N ASP A 233 -7.00 -33.17 29.23
CA ASP A 233 -6.36 -34.26 28.45
C ASP A 233 -6.21 -35.54 29.30
N SER A 234 -5.91 -35.38 30.59
CA SER A 234 -5.75 -36.50 31.54
C SER A 234 -7.00 -37.36 31.67
N LYS A 235 -8.20 -36.77 31.55
CA LYS A 235 -9.48 -37.48 31.72
C LYS A 235 -9.94 -38.13 30.42
N VAL A 236 -9.70 -37.47 29.29
CA VAL A 236 -9.89 -38.07 27.95
C VAL A 236 -8.97 -39.28 27.81
N LYS A 237 -7.70 -39.17 28.25
CA LYS A 237 -6.73 -40.25 28.26
C LYS A 237 -7.14 -41.40 29.18
N GLU A 238 -7.55 -41.13 30.42
CA GLU A 238 -8.06 -42.16 31.36
C GLU A 238 -9.17 -43.00 30.71
N LEU A 239 -10.13 -42.34 30.06
CA LEU A 239 -11.22 -43.02 29.35
C LEU A 239 -10.75 -43.85 28.14
N PHE A 240 -9.71 -43.43 27.42
CA PHE A 240 -9.09 -44.28 26.37
C PHE A 240 -8.38 -45.49 26.97
N ASP A 241 -7.60 -45.31 28.03
CA ASP A 241 -6.85 -46.38 28.70
C ASP A 241 -7.81 -47.43 29.34
N ASP A 242 -8.96 -46.99 29.88
CA ASP A 242 -10.06 -47.84 30.35
C ASP A 242 -10.70 -48.68 29.23
N ILE A 243 -10.94 -48.08 28.06
CA ILE A 243 -11.54 -48.79 26.91
C ILE A 243 -10.54 -49.77 26.31
N GLU A 244 -9.25 -49.45 26.32
CA GLU A 244 -8.18 -50.38 25.92
C GLU A 244 -8.13 -51.62 26.82
N LYS A 245 -8.35 -51.45 28.13
CA LYS A 245 -8.53 -52.58 29.05
C LYS A 245 -9.75 -53.44 28.69
N PHE A 246 -10.87 -52.83 28.29
CA PHE A 246 -12.02 -53.59 27.80
C PHE A 246 -11.73 -54.31 26.47
N ARG A 247 -10.91 -53.76 25.58
CA ARG A 247 -10.42 -54.49 24.40
C ARG A 247 -9.63 -55.72 24.81
N ALA A 248 -8.65 -55.56 25.71
CA ALA A 248 -7.87 -56.70 26.22
C ALA A 248 -8.73 -57.77 26.94
N GLU A 249 -9.84 -57.39 27.60
CA GLU A 249 -10.81 -58.32 28.17
C GLU A 249 -11.71 -59.02 27.13
N PHE A 250 -11.88 -58.43 25.95
CA PHE A 250 -12.63 -58.99 24.82
C PHE A 250 -11.76 -59.94 23.98
N GLU A 251 -10.56 -59.51 23.58
CA GLU A 251 -9.59 -60.33 22.82
C GLU A 251 -9.12 -61.58 23.60
N ALA A 252 -9.27 -61.59 24.92
CA ALA A 252 -9.01 -62.75 25.78
C ALA A 252 -10.15 -63.78 25.80
N ILE A 253 -11.29 -63.50 25.16
CA ILE A 253 -12.39 -64.45 24.99
C ILE A 253 -12.21 -65.18 23.66
N GLU A 254 -11.99 -66.49 23.73
CA GLU A 254 -11.90 -67.36 22.55
C GLU A 254 -13.21 -67.32 21.74
N ARG A 255 -13.13 -66.89 20.47
CA ARG A 255 -14.25 -66.84 19.52
C ARG A 255 -14.79 -68.25 19.26
N PRO A 256 -16.12 -68.51 19.39
CA PRO A 256 -16.69 -69.84 19.13
C PRO A 256 -16.66 -70.21 17.65
N ASP A 257 -16.69 -71.51 17.36
CA ASP A 257 -17.01 -72.02 16.02
C ASP A 257 -18.52 -71.84 15.74
N LEU A 258 -18.84 -70.88 14.86
CA LEU A 258 -20.22 -70.53 14.48
C LEU A 258 -20.67 -71.34 13.25
N GLU A 259 -21.67 -72.21 13.41
CA GLU A 259 -22.23 -72.99 12.29
C GLU A 259 -22.86 -72.10 11.20
N MET A 260 -23.30 -70.89 11.56
CA MET A 260 -23.76 -69.86 10.63
C MET A 260 -22.67 -69.27 9.72
N GLU A 261 -21.40 -69.22 10.15
CA GLU A 261 -20.31 -68.65 9.34
C GLU A 261 -19.62 -69.69 8.44
N THR A 262 -19.57 -70.96 8.87
CA THR A 262 -18.95 -72.06 8.11
C THR A 262 -19.99 -73.11 7.66
N PRO A 263 -20.54 -73.01 6.43
CA PRO A 263 -21.45 -74.01 5.89
C PRO A 263 -20.75 -75.37 5.72
N THR A 264 -21.04 -76.31 6.63
CA THR A 264 -20.37 -77.63 6.65
C THR A 264 -20.69 -78.44 5.39
N PRO A 265 -19.70 -78.80 4.55
CA PRO A 265 -19.95 -79.61 3.36
C PRO A 265 -20.30 -81.05 3.75
N LYS A 266 -21.50 -81.52 3.39
CA LYS A 266 -21.85 -82.96 3.49
C LYS A 266 -21.21 -83.73 2.33
N VAL A 267 -20.32 -84.67 2.67
CA VAL A 267 -19.49 -85.42 1.71
C VAL A 267 -20.09 -86.81 1.39
N GLU A 268 -20.60 -86.95 0.15
CA GLU A 268 -20.58 -88.16 -0.72
C GLU A 268 -21.28 -89.47 -0.25
N THR A 269 -21.84 -90.35 -1.10
CA THR A 269 -21.17 -91.02 -2.24
C THR A 269 -22.14 -91.69 -3.26
N GLN A 270 -22.04 -91.25 -4.53
CA GLN A 270 -22.14 -91.95 -5.84
C GLN A 270 -23.25 -92.98 -6.23
N SER A 271 -23.86 -92.76 -7.41
CA SER A 271 -23.86 -93.62 -8.64
C SER A 271 -24.90 -93.04 -9.65
N SER A 272 -24.74 -92.91 -10.98
CA SER A 272 -24.09 -93.75 -12.00
C SER A 272 -23.64 -92.96 -13.26
N GLU A 273 -22.74 -93.57 -14.06
CA GLU A 273 -22.33 -93.29 -15.46
C GLU A 273 -23.49 -93.14 -16.50
N ASN A 274 -23.37 -92.62 -17.75
CA ASN A 274 -22.23 -92.18 -18.62
C ASN A 274 -22.68 -91.16 -19.75
N PRO A 275 -21.84 -90.66 -20.70
CA PRO A 275 -22.02 -89.34 -21.37
C PRO A 275 -22.24 -89.33 -22.91
N GLN A 276 -22.51 -88.15 -23.51
CA GLN A 276 -21.73 -87.56 -24.64
C GLN A 276 -22.17 -86.18 -25.20
N LYS A 277 -21.18 -85.45 -25.75
CA LYS A 277 -21.22 -84.45 -26.88
C LYS A 277 -21.55 -82.95 -26.66
N THR A 278 -20.64 -82.14 -27.22
CA THR A 278 -20.58 -80.67 -27.47
C THR A 278 -21.42 -80.24 -28.71
N PRO A 279 -21.68 -78.93 -29.02
CA PRO A 279 -20.67 -77.86 -29.22
C PRO A 279 -21.02 -76.40 -28.80
N SER A 280 -20.03 -75.50 -28.90
CA SER A 280 -20.07 -74.01 -28.78
C SER A 280 -20.16 -73.35 -30.19
N PRO A 281 -20.01 -72.01 -30.44
CA PRO A 281 -19.89 -70.79 -29.58
C PRO A 281 -21.06 -69.79 -29.94
N PRO A 282 -21.00 -68.43 -30.13
CA PRO A 282 -19.97 -67.36 -29.99
C PRO A 282 -20.52 -66.07 -29.25
N PRO A 283 -20.18 -64.76 -29.51
CA PRO A 283 -20.02 -63.78 -28.40
C PRO A 283 -20.65 -62.35 -28.56
N ILE A 284 -20.22 -61.46 -27.64
CA ILE A 284 -20.45 -60.01 -27.36
C ILE A 284 -20.61 -59.06 -28.58
N PRO A 285 -21.39 -57.96 -28.42
CA PRO A 285 -20.85 -56.60 -28.69
C PRO A 285 -21.22 -55.54 -27.61
N ASP A 286 -20.42 -54.47 -27.51
CA ASP A 286 -20.61 -53.29 -26.63
C ASP A 286 -21.56 -52.21 -27.21
N SER A 287 -22.17 -51.36 -26.35
CA SER A 287 -22.32 -49.91 -26.65
C SER A 287 -22.73 -49.02 -25.45
N GLU A 288 -22.11 -47.83 -25.41
CA GLU A 288 -22.61 -46.48 -25.04
C GLU A 288 -23.40 -46.17 -23.74
N THR A 289 -22.95 -45.08 -23.11
CA THR A 289 -23.70 -44.27 -22.12
C THR A 289 -24.74 -43.34 -22.77
N PRO A 290 -25.77 -42.93 -22.02
CA PRO A 290 -26.21 -41.54 -22.10
C PRO A 290 -26.31 -40.84 -20.74
N LYS A 291 -26.07 -39.52 -20.73
CA LYS A 291 -26.43 -38.62 -19.62
C LYS A 291 -27.93 -38.34 -19.66
N SER A 292 -28.54 -38.01 -18.52
CA SER A 292 -29.80 -37.27 -18.47
C SER A 292 -29.70 -36.11 -17.48
N GLN A 293 -30.32 -34.98 -17.84
CA GLN A 293 -30.50 -33.84 -16.95
C GLN A 293 -31.84 -33.98 -16.22
N ILE A 294 -31.88 -33.59 -14.94
CA ILE A 294 -33.08 -32.97 -14.37
C ILE A 294 -32.61 -31.70 -13.68
N ASP A 295 -33.16 -30.57 -14.13
CA ASP A 295 -33.06 -29.27 -13.47
C ASP A 295 -34.45 -28.94 -12.93
N GLU A 296 -34.56 -28.74 -11.62
CA GLU A 296 -35.71 -28.03 -11.06
C GLU A 296 -35.36 -27.28 -9.76
N GLN A 297 -34.65 -26.16 -9.95
CA GLN A 297 -34.77 -24.91 -9.17
C GLN A 297 -35.50 -24.96 -7.79
N LEU A 298 -34.72 -24.94 -6.70
CA LEU A 298 -35.18 -24.38 -5.41
C LEU A 298 -34.36 -23.13 -5.05
N LYS A 299 -35.03 -21.96 -5.03
CA LYS A 299 -34.45 -20.67 -4.66
C LYS A 299 -34.98 -20.19 -3.31
N SER A 300 -34.09 -19.97 -2.34
CA SER A 300 -34.08 -18.82 -1.40
C SER A 300 -33.15 -19.08 -0.20
N PRO A 301 -32.67 -18.03 0.50
CA PRO A 301 -32.24 -16.72 0.00
C PRO A 301 -30.75 -16.49 0.30
N ALA A 302 -30.04 -15.73 -0.55
CA ALA A 302 -28.64 -15.40 -0.30
C ALA A 302 -28.53 -14.42 0.88
N ILE A 303 -27.99 -14.90 2.00
CA ILE A 303 -27.47 -14.04 3.07
C ILE A 303 -26.28 -13.26 2.50
N LYS A 304 -26.19 -11.96 2.79
CA LYS A 304 -25.04 -11.14 2.40
C LYS A 304 -23.81 -11.58 3.20
N ALA A 305 -23.00 -12.47 2.62
CA ALA A 305 -21.63 -12.65 3.05
C ALA A 305 -20.87 -11.31 2.92
N GLU A 306 -19.87 -11.11 3.76
CA GLU A 306 -19.05 -9.90 3.69
C GLU A 306 -18.42 -9.76 2.31
N GLN A 307 -18.60 -8.58 1.73
CA GLN A 307 -17.93 -8.20 0.51
C GLN A 307 -16.45 -8.01 0.88
N VAL A 308 -15.64 -9.04 0.62
CA VAL A 308 -14.18 -8.93 0.63
C VAL A 308 -13.84 -7.94 -0.48
N LEU A 309 -13.78 -6.66 -0.12
CA LEU A 309 -13.35 -5.59 -1.01
C LEU A 309 -11.88 -5.84 -1.27
N ASP A 310 -11.58 -6.10 -2.53
CA ASP A 310 -10.22 -6.22 -3.02
C ASP A 310 -9.52 -4.87 -2.83
N THR A 311 -8.69 -4.79 -1.79
CA THR A 311 -7.95 -3.58 -1.41
C THR A 311 -6.90 -3.21 -2.46
N GLU A 312 -6.43 -4.17 -3.26
CA GLU A 312 -5.53 -3.93 -4.39
C GLU A 312 -6.31 -3.27 -5.54
N ALA A 313 -7.53 -3.73 -5.83
CA ALA A 313 -8.41 -3.11 -6.83
C ALA A 313 -8.87 -1.69 -6.44
N GLU A 314 -9.22 -1.43 -5.18
CA GLU A 314 -9.58 -0.08 -4.71
C GLU A 314 -8.35 0.86 -4.66
N LEU A 315 -7.15 0.36 -4.34
CA LEU A 315 -5.91 1.13 -4.48
C LEU A 315 -5.60 1.47 -5.94
N ALA A 316 -5.65 0.49 -6.85
CA ALA A 316 -5.42 0.70 -8.28
C ALA A 316 -6.47 1.65 -8.89
N LYS A 317 -7.71 1.66 -8.36
CA LYS A 317 -8.75 2.62 -8.72
C LYS A 317 -8.43 4.03 -8.21
N LEU A 318 -7.98 4.20 -6.97
CA LEU A 318 -7.53 5.50 -6.44
C LEU A 318 -6.31 6.05 -7.20
N GLU A 319 -5.34 5.20 -7.52
CA GLU A 319 -4.18 5.55 -8.34
C GLU A 319 -4.58 5.92 -9.78
N SER A 320 -5.61 5.27 -10.33
CA SER A 320 -6.22 5.66 -11.60
C SER A 320 -7.06 6.96 -11.53
N GLU A 321 -7.68 7.27 -10.39
CA GLU A 321 -8.47 8.49 -10.16
C GLU A 321 -7.58 9.72 -9.92
N PHE A 322 -6.39 9.56 -9.32
CA PHE A 322 -5.39 10.62 -9.21
C PHE A 322 -4.74 11.01 -10.55
N GLY A 323 -4.89 10.16 -11.57
CA GLY A 323 -4.30 10.36 -12.88
C GLY A 323 -2.80 10.03 -12.93
N LYS A 324 -2.33 9.69 -14.13
CA LYS A 324 -0.91 9.41 -14.34
C LYS A 324 -0.08 10.68 -14.20
N VAL A 325 0.71 10.79 -13.14
CA VAL A 325 1.81 11.77 -13.02
C VAL A 325 3.01 11.32 -13.89
N ASP A 326 2.73 10.92 -15.13
CA ASP A 326 3.71 10.57 -16.15
C ASP A 326 4.28 11.86 -16.75
N ARG A 327 5.18 12.50 -15.98
CA ARG A 327 6.33 13.28 -16.47
C ARG A 327 6.05 14.37 -17.53
N ASP A 328 5.70 15.56 -17.05
CA ASP A 328 6.00 16.83 -17.75
C ASP A 328 6.61 17.92 -16.84
N TYR A 329 7.09 17.56 -15.64
CA TYR A 329 8.06 18.38 -14.92
C TYR A 329 9.42 18.30 -15.64
N SER A 330 9.61 19.15 -16.64
CA SER A 330 10.93 19.30 -17.28
C SER A 330 11.92 19.88 -16.28
N THR A 331 13.03 19.18 -16.05
CA THR A 331 14.14 19.67 -15.23
C THR A 331 14.86 20.89 -15.82
N GLU A 332 14.44 21.35 -17.00
CA GLU A 332 14.94 22.54 -17.69
C GLU A 332 14.37 23.85 -17.10
N GLU A 333 13.21 23.84 -16.45
CA GLU A 333 12.56 25.06 -15.90
C GLU A 333 13.15 25.52 -14.55
N VAL A 334 13.90 24.66 -13.85
CA VAL A 334 14.51 24.98 -12.53
C VAL A 334 15.97 25.47 -12.68
N GLY A 335 16.44 25.66 -13.93
CA GLY A 335 17.87 25.78 -14.25
C GLY A 335 18.37 27.07 -14.90
N ASP A 336 17.53 28.04 -15.24
CA ASP A 336 17.93 29.31 -15.88
C ASP A 336 17.25 30.47 -15.14
N TRP A 337 17.86 30.93 -14.04
CA TRP A 337 17.45 32.17 -13.38
C TRP A 337 17.94 33.36 -14.21
N GLU A 338 17.19 34.47 -14.27
CA GLU A 338 17.56 35.65 -15.09
C GLU A 338 18.94 36.26 -14.73
N PHE A 339 19.50 35.92 -13.55
CA PHE A 339 20.87 36.23 -13.16
C PHE A 339 21.94 35.50 -14.00
N ASP A 340 21.69 34.26 -14.43
CA ASP A 340 22.64 33.46 -15.19
C ASP A 340 22.74 33.91 -16.66
N GLU A 341 21.66 34.48 -17.22
CA GLU A 341 21.69 35.20 -18.50
C GLU A 341 22.47 36.52 -18.37
N LEU A 342 22.30 37.27 -17.27
CA LEU A 342 23.06 38.50 -17.02
C LEU A 342 24.56 38.25 -16.80
N GLU A 343 24.96 37.17 -16.10
CA GLU A 343 26.39 36.80 -16.00
C GLU A 343 26.94 36.34 -17.36
N ARG A 344 26.13 35.63 -18.15
CA ARG A 344 26.44 35.15 -19.51
C ARG A 344 26.64 36.32 -20.48
N GLU A 345 25.81 37.36 -20.42
CA GLU A 345 25.95 38.59 -21.22
C GLU A 345 27.15 39.44 -20.77
N LEU A 346 27.40 39.57 -19.46
CA LEU A 346 28.57 40.29 -18.92
C LEU A 346 29.89 39.63 -19.36
N ARG A 347 29.99 38.29 -19.27
CA ARG A 347 31.12 37.50 -19.79
C ARG A 347 31.29 37.62 -21.30
N ALA A 348 30.18 37.77 -22.05
CA ALA A 348 30.24 38.02 -23.49
C ALA A 348 30.79 39.42 -23.81
N GLY A 349 30.41 40.45 -23.04
CA GLY A 349 30.92 41.82 -23.17
C GLY A 349 32.45 41.92 -23.01
N ASP A 350 33.00 41.26 -21.99
CA ASP A 350 34.46 41.17 -21.78
C ASP A 350 35.18 40.51 -22.97
N SER A 351 34.55 39.53 -23.63
CA SER A 351 35.11 38.88 -24.81
C SER A 351 35.08 39.75 -26.08
N ALA A 352 34.13 40.69 -26.17
CA ALA A 352 33.96 41.58 -27.32
C ALA A 352 34.91 42.78 -27.32
N THR A 353 35.45 43.16 -26.16
CA THR A 353 36.37 44.31 -26.00
C THR A 353 37.85 43.95 -26.23
N SER A 354 38.18 42.67 -26.44
CA SER A 354 39.55 42.18 -26.67
C SER A 354 39.84 41.90 -28.16
N LYS A 355 39.80 42.93 -29.03
CA LYS A 355 40.23 42.81 -30.43
C LYS A 355 40.70 44.11 -31.09
#